data_AF-A0A560GYQ9-F1
#
_entry.id   AF-A0A560GYQ9-F1
#
_cell.length_a   1.000
_cell.length_b   1.000
_cell.length_c   1.000
_cell.angle_alpha   90.00
_cell.angle_beta   90.00
_cell.angle_gamma   90.00
#
_symmetry.space_group_name_H-M   'P 1'
#
loop_
_entity.id
_entity.type
_entity.pdbx_description
1 polymer ?
#
loop_
_entity_poly.entity_id
_entity_poly.type
_entity_poly.pdbx_seq_one_letter_code
_entity_poly.pdbx_strand_id
1 'polypeptide(L)' 'MIEPRQPLYQWGQRMRVVTDLVNDGGYPDMPADALLEPAGTVGEIVQVGTHVDSGTPIYLVEFADRRVIGCLEEEIVPV' A
#
# COMPACT_ATOMS: atom_id res chain seq x y z
N MET A 1 2.97 9.72 23.64
CA MET A 1 2.49 10.34 22.38
C MET A 1 3.33 9.70 21.29
N ILE A 2 2.78 8.78 20.51
CA ILE A 2 3.50 8.22 19.36
C ILE A 2 3.47 9.33 18.31
N GLU A 3 4.62 9.91 18.00
CA GLU A 3 4.71 10.87 16.90
C GLU A 3 4.39 10.11 15.60
N PRO A 4 3.35 10.52 14.84
CA PRO A 4 3.03 9.86 13.58
C PRO A 4 4.24 10.02 12.67
N ARG A 5 4.73 8.90 12.12
CA ARG A 5 5.83 8.96 11.14
C ARG A 5 5.34 9.75 9.93
N GLN A 6 6.11 10.76 9.53
CA GLN A 6 5.77 11.53 8.34
C GLN A 6 5.84 10.61 7.12
N PRO A 7 4.81 10.58 6.27
CA PRO A 7 4.85 9.77 5.05
C PRO A 7 5.95 10.29 4.12
N LEU A 8 6.80 9.38 3.65
CA LEU A 8 7.84 9.65 2.68
C LEU A 8 7.27 9.94 1.29
N TYR A 9 6.14 9.30 0.95
CA TYR A 9 5.51 9.39 -0.36
C TYR A 9 4.20 10.19 -0.31
N GLN A 10 3.77 10.67 -1.49
CA GLN A 10 2.60 11.53 -1.62
C GLN A 10 1.61 11.02 -2.67
N TRP A 11 0.39 11.52 -2.56
CA TRP A 11 -0.67 11.32 -3.53
C TRP A 11 -0.22 11.66 -4.97
N GLY A 12 -0.66 10.85 -5.94
CA GLY A 12 -0.36 10.99 -7.36
C GLY A 12 1.03 10.49 -7.77
N GLN A 13 1.82 9.93 -6.84
CA GLN A 13 3.10 9.32 -7.19
C GLN A 13 2.90 7.90 -7.74
N ARG A 14 3.64 7.59 -8.80
CA ARG A 14 3.70 6.23 -9.35
C ARG A 14 4.72 5.40 -8.59
N MET A 15 4.26 4.26 -8.12
CA MET A 15 5.02 3.37 -7.28
C MET A 15 5.04 1.98 -7.90
N ARG A 16 6.16 1.30 -7.75
CA ARG A 16 6.31 -0.11 -8.10
C ARG A 16 6.40 -0.92 -6.82
N VAL A 17 5.62 -1.98 -6.79
CA VAL A 17 5.65 -2.99 -5.74
C VAL A 17 6.98 -3.76 -5.81
N VAL A 18 7.66 -3.93 -4.69
CA VAL A 18 8.94 -4.68 -4.63
C VAL A 18 8.81 -6.10 -4.08
N THR A 19 7.69 -6.42 -3.44
CA THR A 19 7.37 -7.75 -2.89
C THR A 19 5.93 -8.13 -3.21
N ASP A 20 5.62 -9.41 -3.29
CA ASP A 20 4.23 -9.85 -3.53
C ASP A 20 3.29 -9.31 -2.44
N LEU A 21 2.27 -8.55 -2.85
CA LEU A 21 1.25 -8.05 -1.94
C LEU A 21 0.24 -9.16 -1.68
N VAL A 22 0.17 -9.60 -0.44
CA VAL A 22 -0.77 -10.62 0.03
C VAL A 22 -1.83 -9.99 0.92
N ASN A 23 -3.03 -10.55 0.89
CA ASN A 23 -4.12 -10.07 1.73
C ASN A 23 -3.88 -10.50 3.19
N ASP A 24 -3.56 -9.54 4.05
CA ASP A 24 -3.46 -9.72 5.51
C ASP A 24 -4.83 -9.78 6.21
N GLY A 25 -5.92 -9.67 5.45
CA GLY A 25 -7.30 -9.58 5.95
C GLY A 25 -7.92 -8.19 5.77
N GLY A 26 -7.16 -7.20 5.27
CA GLY A 26 -7.68 -5.87 4.95
C GLY A 26 -8.59 -5.81 3.72
N TYR A 27 -8.53 -6.81 2.83
CA TYR A 27 -9.32 -6.86 1.60
C TYR A 27 -10.50 -7.85 1.74
N PRO A 28 -11.76 -7.38 1.88
CA PRO A 28 -12.90 -8.24 2.22
C PRO A 28 -13.31 -9.21 1.10
N ASP A 29 -13.01 -8.88 -0.15
CA ASP A 29 -13.42 -9.67 -1.32
C ASP A 29 -12.46 -10.84 -1.64
N MET A 30 -11.33 -10.92 -0.93
CA MET A 30 -10.31 -11.94 -1.13
C MET A 30 -10.06 -12.71 0.17
N PRO A 31 -9.70 -14.00 0.12
CA PRO A 31 -9.29 -14.72 1.31
C PRO A 31 -7.99 -14.13 1.88
N ALA A 32 -7.77 -14.34 3.18
CA ALA A 32 -6.46 -14.08 3.79
C ALA A 32 -5.39 -14.92 3.08
N ASP A 33 -4.16 -14.39 3.00
CA ASP A 33 -3.02 -14.94 2.26
C ASP A 33 -3.19 -15.05 0.74
N ALA A 34 -4.28 -14.50 0.18
CA ALA A 34 -4.44 -14.43 -1.27
C ALA A 34 -3.49 -13.38 -1.87
N LEU A 35 -2.83 -13.73 -2.97
CA LEU A 35 -2.04 -12.78 -3.75
C LEU A 35 -2.97 -11.71 -4.34
N LEU A 36 -2.76 -10.46 -3.93
CA LEU A 36 -3.48 -9.31 -4.46
C LEU A 36 -2.79 -8.79 -5.72
N GLU A 37 -1.49 -8.52 -5.63
CA GLU A 37 -0.65 -8.05 -6.74
C GLU A 37 0.77 -8.62 -6.62
N PRO A 38 1.38 -9.07 -7.74
CA PRO A 38 2.75 -9.56 -7.73
C PRO A 38 3.78 -8.44 -7.62
N ALA A 39 4.99 -8.80 -7.17
CA ALA A 39 6.15 -7.92 -7.20
C ALA A 39 6.42 -7.42 -8.64
N GLY A 40 6.72 -6.14 -8.77
CA GLY A 40 6.98 -5.47 -10.04
C GLY A 40 5.76 -4.79 -10.65
N THR A 41 4.55 -5.00 -10.12
CA THR A 41 3.37 -4.25 -10.55
C THR A 41 3.52 -2.77 -10.22
N VAL A 42 3.13 -1.91 -11.16
CA VAL A 42 3.12 -0.45 -10.99
C VAL A 42 1.70 0.01 -10.71
N GLY A 43 1.55 0.88 -9.71
CA GLY A 43 0.31 1.56 -9.37
C GLY A 43 0.55 3.03 -9.01
N GLU A 44 -0.51 3.74 -8.65
CA GLU A 44 -0.46 5.15 -8.27
C GLU A 44 -1.02 5.35 -6.86
N ILE A 45 -0.34 6.16 -6.03
CA ILE A 45 -0.85 6.48 -4.68
C ILE A 45 -2.10 7.35 -4.82
N VAL A 46 -3.25 6.80 -4.45
CA VAL A 46 -4.53 7.51 -4.46
C VAL A 46 -4.94 8.01 -3.08
N GLN A 47 -4.32 7.53 -2.01
CA GLN A 47 -4.51 8.06 -0.65
C GLN A 47 -3.33 7.68 0.25
N VAL A 48 -3.00 8.55 1.21
CA VAL A 48 -2.04 8.23 2.28
C VAL A 48 -2.80 8.22 3.60
N GLY A 49 -2.90 7.04 4.21
CA GLY A 49 -3.46 6.84 5.54
C GLY A 49 -2.36 6.71 6.59
N THR A 50 -2.79 6.63 7.84
CA THR A 50 -1.92 6.30 8.97
C THR A 50 -2.62 5.25 9.80
N HIS A 51 -1.92 4.17 10.12
CA HIS A 51 -2.43 3.14 11.01
C HIS A 51 -2.48 3.69 12.44
N VAL A 52 -3.70 3.86 12.97
CA VAL A 52 -3.99 4.63 14.20
C VAL A 52 -3.22 4.12 15.42
N ASP A 53 -3.07 2.80 15.54
CA ASP A 53 -2.42 2.18 16.72
C ASP A 53 -0.88 2.22 16.66
N SER A 54 -0.31 2.18 15.45
CA SER A 54 1.15 2.12 15.25
C SER A 54 1.79 3.44 14.82
N GLY A 55 1.00 4.39 14.32
CA GLY A 55 1.51 5.62 13.70
C GLY A 55 2.24 5.40 12.36
N THR A 56 2.17 4.19 11.79
CA THR A 56 2.82 3.84 10.52
C THR A 56 2.01 4.37 9.33
N PRO A 57 2.63 5.05 8.35
CA PRO A 57 1.95 5.47 7.14
C PRO A 57 1.57 4.26 6.29
N ILE A 58 0.34 4.26 5.80
CA ILE A 58 -0.19 3.26 4.87
C ILE A 58 -0.49 3.97 3.55
N TYR A 59 0.11 3.50 2.46
CA TYR A 59 -0.08 4.08 1.14
C TYR A 59 -1.11 3.27 0.38
N LEU A 60 -2.27 3.85 0.09
CA LEU A 60 -3.27 3.22 -0.75
C LEU A 60 -2.89 3.44 -2.21
N VAL A 61 -2.51 2.35 -2.87
CA VAL A 61 -2.06 2.35 -4.26
C VAL A 61 -3.17 1.76 -5.13
N GLU A 62 -3.59 2.48 -6.16
CA GLU A 62 -4.50 2.00 -7.19
C GLU A 62 -3.71 1.31 -8.31
N PHE A 63 -4.10 0.08 -8.62
CA PHE A 63 -3.52 -0.74 -9.69
C PHE A 63 -4.44 -0.83 -10.91
N ALA A 64 -3.93 -1.39 -12.01
CA ALA A 64 -4.60 -1.40 -13.32
C ALA A 64 -6.03 -1.99 -13.30
N ASP A 65 -6.31 -2.91 -12.38
CA ASP A 65 -7.63 -3.53 -12.21
C ASP A 65 -8.60 -2.70 -11.33
N ARG A 66 -8.30 -1.40 -11.11
CA ARG A 66 -9.04 -0.50 -10.19
C ARG A 66 -9.07 -1.02 -8.75
N ARG A 67 -8.11 -1.86 -8.41
CA ARG A 67 -7.93 -2.38 -7.05
C ARG A 67 -7.10 -1.37 -6.28
N VAL A 68 -7.62 -0.94 -5.15
CA VAL A 68 -6.90 -0.09 -4.20
C VAL A 68 -6.40 -0.98 -3.08
N ILE A 69 -5.08 -1.04 -2.92
CA ILE A 69 -4.42 -1.90 -1.93
C ILE A 69 -3.57 -1.02 -1.02
N GLY A 70 -3.71 -1.21 0.29
CA GLY A 70 -2.85 -0.57 1.28
C GLY A 70 -1.49 -1.23 1.29
N CYS A 71 -0.44 -0.46 1.02
CA CYS A 71 0.95 -0.90 1.01
C CYS A 71 1.72 -0.16 2.09
N LEU A 72 2.71 -0.83 2.69
CA LEU A 72 3.68 -0.22 3.59
C LEU A 72 4.77 0.51 2.79
N GLU A 73 5.47 1.43 3.45
CA GLU A 73 6.59 2.18 2.85
C GLU A 73 7.67 1.29 2.26
N GLU A 74 7.93 0.14 2.90
CA GLU A 74 8.95 -0.83 2.53
C GLU A 74 8.54 -1.76 1.38
N GLU A 75 7.25 -1.82 1.05
CA GLU A 75 6.70 -2.69 0.00
C GLU A 75 6.65 -2.01 -1.37
N ILE A 76 6.90 -0.70 -1.41
CA ILE A 76 6.80 0.13 -2.62
C ILE A 76 8.03 1.01 -2.83
N VAL A 77 8.36 1.25 -4.09
CA VAL A 77 9.41 2.19 -4.49
C VAL A 77 8.93 3.13 -5.60
N PRO A 78 9.38 4.39 -5.65
CA PRO A 78 9.12 5.26 -6.77
C PRO A 78 9.64 4.68 -8.09
N VAL A 79 8.89 4.91 -9.19
CA VAL A 79 9.28 4.55 -10.57
C VAL A 79 10.08 5.65 -11.23
#